data_AF-Q331N9-F1
#
_entry.id   AF-Q331N9-F1
#
_cell.length_a   1.000
_cell.length_b   1.000
_cell.length_c   1.000
_cell.angle_alpha   90.00
_cell.angle_beta   90.00
_cell.angle_gamma   90.00
#
_symmetry.space_group_name_H-M   'P 1'
#
loop_
_entity.id
_entity.type
_entity.pdbx_description
1 polymer ?
#
loop_
_entity_poly.entity_id
_entity_poly.type
_entity_poly.pdbx_seq_one_letter_code
_entity_poly.pdbx_strand_id
1 'polypeptide(L)' 'IILFLVMATAFMGYVLPWGQMSFWGATVITNLLSAIPYLGTDLVQ' A
#
# COMPACT_ATOMS: atom_id res chain seq x y z
N ILE A 1 -7.17 16.36 2.92
CA ILE A 1 -5.95 16.00 3.70
C ILE A 1 -6.29 14.99 4.79
N ILE A 2 -7.14 15.34 5.77
CA ILE A 2 -7.51 14.41 6.86
C ILE A 2 -8.04 13.06 6.35
N LEU A 3 -8.89 13.06 5.31
CA LEU A 3 -9.38 11.83 4.68
C LEU A 3 -8.24 10.88 4.26
N PHE A 4 -7.24 11.40 3.53
CA PHE A 4 -6.11 10.59 3.06
C PHE A 4 -5.23 10.08 4.20
N LEU A 5 -5.06 10.88 5.26
CA LEU A 5 -4.30 10.46 6.44
C LEU A 5 -4.99 9.30 7.17
N VAL A 6 -6.31 9.38 7.38
CA VAL A 6 -7.07 8.30 8.04
C VAL A 6 -7.08 7.03 7.20
N MET A 7 -7.21 7.14 5.87
CA MET A 7 -7.10 5.98 4.96
C MET A 7 -5.73 5.31 5.07
N ALA A 8 -4.65 6.08 5.10
CA ALA A 8 -3.29 5.55 5.25
C ALA A 8 -3.09 4.86 6.61
N THR A 9 -3.54 5.46 7.71
CA THR A 9 -3.46 4.85 9.05
C THR A 9 -4.26 3.56 9.14
N ALA A 10 -5.48 3.53 8.60
CA ALA A 10 -6.32 2.33 8.59
C ALA A 10 -5.72 1.21 7.74
N PHE A 11 -5.17 1.54 6.56
CA PHE A 11 -4.49 0.58 5.71
C PHE A 11 -3.28 -0.04 6.42
N MET A 12 -2.40 0.76 7.02
CA MET A 12 -1.25 0.25 7.78
C MET A 12 -1.69 -0.61 8.98
N GLY A 13 -2.75 -0.21 9.68
CA GLY A 13 -3.32 -1.00 10.78
C GLY A 13 -3.88 -2.37 10.33
N TYR A 14 -4.47 -2.44 9.13
CA TYR A 14 -4.97 -3.69 8.55
C TYR A 14 -3.86 -4.66 8.12
N VAL A 15 -2.68 -4.13 7.75
CA VAL A 15 -1.52 -4.94 7.36
C VAL A 15 -0.84 -5.59 8.57
N LEU A 16 -0.93 -4.97 9.76
CA LEU A 16 -0.19 -5.37 10.97
C LEU A 16 -0.41 -6.82 11.45
N PRO A 17 -1.61 -7.41 11.43
CA PRO A 17 -1.83 -8.80 11.85
C PRO A 17 -1.25 -9.86 10.91
N TRP A 18 -0.74 -9.47 9.74
CA TRP A 18 -0.05 -10.33 8.77
C TRP A 18 -0.83 -11.59 8.34
N GLY A 19 -2.15 -11.47 8.18
CA GLY A 19 -2.99 -12.53 7.60
C GLY A 19 -2.87 -12.62 6.07
N GLN A 20 -3.45 -13.68 5.47
CA GLN A 20 -3.45 -13.89 4.01
C GLN A 20 -4.02 -12.67 3.25
N MET A 21 -5.20 -12.17 3.65
CA MET A 21 -5.80 -11.00 3.00
C MET A 21 -4.99 -9.71 3.26
N SER A 22 -4.39 -9.57 4.45
CA SER A 22 -3.51 -8.44 4.78
C SER A 22 -2.27 -8.42 3.88
N PHE A 23 -1.63 -9.57 3.68
CA PHE A 23 -0.43 -9.72 2.84
C PHE A 23 -0.73 -9.44 1.37
N TRP A 24 -1.74 -10.10 0.80
CA TRP A 24 -2.11 -9.90 -0.59
C TRP A 24 -2.67 -8.50 -0.85
N GLY A 25 -3.44 -7.95 0.09
CA GLY A 25 -3.93 -6.58 0.03
C GLY A 25 -2.79 -5.56 0.01
N ALA A 26 -1.79 -5.73 0.88
CA ALA A 26 -0.59 -4.88 0.87
C ALA A 26 0.14 -4.94 -0.48
N THR A 27 0.36 -6.17 -0.97
CA THR A 27 1.08 -6.43 -2.22
C THR A 27 0.40 -5.78 -3.42
N VAL A 28 -0.93 -5.91 -3.55
CA VAL A 28 -1.65 -5.33 -4.69
C VAL A 28 -1.67 -3.80 -4.62
N ILE A 29 -1.91 -3.22 -3.44
CA ILE A 29 -2.04 -1.76 -3.28
C ILE A 29 -0.72 -1.03 -3.51
N THR A 30 0.40 -1.52 -2.96
CA THR A 30 1.71 -0.89 -3.18
C THR A 30 2.18 -1.03 -4.62
N ASN A 31 1.89 -2.16 -5.28
CA ASN A 31 2.24 -2.38 -6.68
C ASN A 31 1.50 -1.44 -7.65
N LEU A 32 0.42 -0.76 -7.26
CA LEU A 32 -0.19 0.27 -8.10
C LEU A 32 0.78 1.44 -8.38
N LEU A 33 1.74 1.68 -7.49
CA LEU A 33 2.76 2.71 -7.68
C LEU A 33 3.77 2.35 -8.78
N SER A 34 3.90 1.07 -9.12
CA SER A 34 4.77 0.61 -10.22
C SER A 34 4.32 1.12 -11.59
N ALA A 35 3.07 1.57 -11.72
CA ALA A 35 2.54 2.15 -12.94
C ALA A 35 3.07 3.56 -13.26
N ILE A 36 3.84 4.18 -12.35
CA ILE A 36 4.46 5.49 -12.59
C ILE A 36 5.64 5.33 -13.56
N PRO A 37 5.66 6.02 -14.71
CA PRO A 37 6.77 5.91 -15.67
C PRO A 37 8.10 6.36 -15.05
N TYR A 38 9.18 5.66 -15.41
CA TYR A 38 10.58 5.93 -15.02
C TYR A 38 10.92 5.77 -13.52
N LEU A 39 9.96 5.92 -12.61
CA LEU A 39 10.19 5.90 -11.16
C LEU A 39 9.41 4.79 -10.43
N GLY A 40 8.42 4.16 -11.06
CA GLY A 40 7.48 3.28 -10.38
C GLY A 40 8.12 2.07 -9.69
N THR A 41 9.10 1.43 -10.32
CA THR A 41 9.82 0.29 -9.73
C THR A 41 10.66 0.71 -8.52
N ASP A 42 11.30 1.87 -8.59
CA ASP A 42 12.18 2.39 -7.53
C ASP A 42 11.39 2.83 -6.29
N LEU A 43 10.10 3.13 -6.44
CA LEU A 43 9.22 3.54 -5.34
C LEU A 43 8.55 2.37 -4.61
N VAL A 44 8.50 1.19 -5.22
CA VAL A 44 7.84 -0.01 -4.66
C VAL A 44 8.84 -0.93 -3.95
N GLN A 45 10.08 -0.95 -4.42
CA GLN A 45 11.16 -1.77 -3.87
C GLN A 45 11.70 -1.18 -2.56
#